data_AF-M1B992-F1
#
_entry.id   AF-M1B992-F1
#
_cell.length_a   1.000
_cell.length_b   1.000
_cell.length_c   1.000
_cell.angle_alpha   90.00
_cell.angle_beta   90.00
_cell.angle_gamma   90.00
#
_symmetry.space_group_name_H-M   'P 1'
#
loop_
_entity.id
_entity.type
_entity.pdbx_description
1 polymer ?
#
loop_
_entity_poly.entity_id
_entity_poly.type
_entity_poly.pdbx_seq_one_letter_code
_entity_poly.pdbx_strand_id
1 'polypeptide(L)'
;MEKKTLPDGPNARQRSYLIGRLRKAVKWASLFQELCSIKGDSRTSLEAEAYAAYMKGSLLFEKDQNWDVALKCFKSARAVYEELGKYGDLENQVLCRERVEELEPSIRYCLHKIGESNLQTSELVSIGEIEGPALDLFKAKLEAAMAEARSQQAASMTEFHWLGNRFPISNAKIRVSILKAQELEKDIHGSAADSLPAEKKLVLYDKIFAAYHEARSCIRNDLVTAANSENVKDELSGLDKAVGAILGQRTIERNQLLVKIAKSKLNKVRDDKNEKVTKPEELVRLYDLLLQNTADLSDLVSSGRDRKVEEVALAEECELRSMAFRAERCFYLAKSYSSAGKRTEAYALYSRARSLADAALMKLQSANAADQVMIKELRTLYNESRSNSCAEHAKGIMEEEKAPENLSKKISNISLNGTDKKMEKLLMEKLDTYESAVGEANMKVVPRIETFPPAFQPVPRNPIVLDLAYNLIEFPSLDSRMKKDKKGFISRFWG
;
A
#
# COMPACT_ATOMS: atom_id res chain seq x y z
N MET A 1 34.32 -4.07 -29.46
CA MET A 1 34.70 -4.67 -28.17
C MET A 1 36.10 -5.26 -28.18
N GLU A 2 36.62 -5.77 -29.31
CA GLU A 2 38.00 -6.31 -29.45
C GLU A 2 39.14 -5.42 -28.91
N LYS A 3 39.02 -4.09 -28.98
CA LYS A 3 40.03 -3.16 -28.44
C LYS A 3 39.95 -2.97 -26.93
N LYS A 4 38.84 -3.39 -26.29
CA LYS A 4 38.61 -3.33 -24.84
C LYS A 4 39.14 -4.57 -24.13
N THR A 5 39.24 -5.71 -24.83
CA THR A 5 39.68 -7.01 -24.31
C THR A 5 41.19 -7.23 -24.41
N LEU A 6 41.99 -6.17 -24.61
CA LEU A 6 43.45 -6.26 -24.61
C LEU A 6 43.94 -6.45 -23.16
N PRO A 7 44.98 -7.26 -22.92
CA PRO A 7 45.45 -7.60 -21.58
C PRO A 7 45.88 -6.39 -20.73
N ASP A 8 46.38 -5.33 -21.38
CA ASP A 8 46.78 -4.08 -20.72
C ASP A 8 45.71 -2.96 -20.77
N GLY A 9 44.52 -3.27 -21.30
CA GLY A 9 43.49 -2.28 -21.61
C GLY A 9 43.80 -1.40 -22.84
N PRO A 10 42.85 -0.54 -23.28
CA PRO A 10 43.04 0.29 -24.46
C PRO A 10 43.91 1.54 -24.18
N ASN A 11 44.99 1.73 -24.95
CA ASN A 11 45.75 2.98 -24.94
C ASN A 11 44.89 4.17 -25.43
N ALA A 12 45.25 5.42 -25.10
CA ALA A 12 44.43 6.61 -25.41
C ALA A 12 43.97 6.73 -26.88
N ARG A 13 44.83 6.36 -27.84
CA ARG A 13 44.49 6.33 -29.28
C ARG A 13 43.47 5.23 -29.61
N GLN A 14 43.59 4.06 -28.98
CA GLN A 14 42.66 2.95 -29.15
C GLN A 14 41.32 3.24 -28.48
N ARG A 15 41.30 3.92 -27.33
CA ARG A 15 40.09 4.42 -26.68
C ARG A 15 39.36 5.43 -27.56
N SER A 16 40.07 6.37 -28.17
CA SER A 16 39.50 7.33 -29.12
C SER A 16 38.87 6.64 -30.34
N TYR A 17 39.54 5.61 -30.88
CA TYR A 17 39.01 4.79 -31.96
C TYR A 17 37.75 3.99 -31.53
N LEU A 18 37.77 3.39 -30.34
CA LEU A 18 36.63 2.68 -29.75
C LEU A 18 35.40 3.59 -29.63
N ILE A 19 35.57 4.79 -29.06
CA ILE A 19 34.50 5.78 -28.94
C ILE A 19 33.97 6.18 -30.34
N GLY A 20 34.84 6.33 -31.33
CA GLY A 20 34.45 6.59 -32.72
C GLY A 20 33.57 5.47 -33.30
N ARG A 21 33.92 4.20 -33.03
CA ARG A 21 33.11 3.04 -33.45
C ARG A 21 31.78 2.96 -32.72
N LEU A 22 31.75 3.19 -31.41
CA LEU A 22 30.50 3.24 -30.63
C LEU A 22 29.57 4.35 -31.12
N ARG A 23 30.12 5.53 -31.46
CA ARG A 23 29.31 6.62 -32.03
C ARG A 23 28.65 6.22 -33.36
N LYS A 24 29.40 5.53 -34.22
CA LYS A 24 28.84 4.97 -35.47
C LYS A 24 27.76 3.94 -35.16
N ALA A 25 28.01 3.05 -34.19
CA ALA A 25 27.05 2.01 -33.82
C ALA A 25 25.75 2.58 -33.23
N VAL A 26 25.83 3.62 -32.39
CA VAL A 26 24.65 4.35 -31.90
C VAL A 26 23.85 4.97 -33.07
N LYS A 27 24.53 5.58 -34.05
CA LYS A 27 23.85 6.13 -35.23
C LYS A 27 23.05 5.06 -35.98
N TRP A 28 23.62 3.88 -36.18
CA TRP A 28 22.93 2.77 -36.83
C TRP A 28 21.82 2.18 -35.97
N ALA A 29 22.03 2.06 -34.66
CA ALA A 29 21.01 1.57 -33.74
C ALA A 29 19.80 2.51 -33.66
N SER A 30 20.02 3.83 -33.67
CA SER A 30 18.94 4.82 -33.74
C SER A 30 18.18 4.76 -35.06
N LEU A 31 18.88 4.61 -36.20
CA LEU A 31 18.21 4.41 -37.49
C LEU A 31 17.41 3.10 -37.52
N PHE A 32 17.96 2.03 -36.96
CA PHE A 32 17.29 0.74 -36.86
C PHE A 32 16.02 0.85 -36.00
N GLN A 33 16.10 1.50 -34.84
CA GLN A 33 14.94 1.80 -33.99
C GLN A 33 13.87 2.59 -34.75
N GLU A 34 14.25 3.62 -35.51
CA GLU A 34 13.31 4.42 -36.31
C GLU A 34 12.61 3.57 -37.37
N LEU A 35 13.34 2.73 -38.10
CA LEU A 35 12.76 1.81 -39.10
C LEU A 35 11.82 0.78 -38.45
N CYS A 36 12.22 0.17 -37.33
CA CYS A 36 11.38 -0.76 -36.57
C CYS A 36 10.16 -0.08 -35.95
N SER A 37 10.20 1.23 -35.70
CA SER A 37 9.01 1.96 -35.25
C SER A 37 7.96 2.15 -36.35
N ILE A 38 8.39 2.21 -37.61
CA ILE A 38 7.51 2.42 -38.77
C ILE A 38 7.01 1.08 -39.32
N LYS A 39 7.87 0.05 -39.32
CA LYS A 39 7.63 -1.22 -40.03
C LYS A 39 7.71 -2.47 -39.17
N GLY A 40 8.24 -2.39 -37.95
CA GLY A 40 8.35 -3.53 -37.05
C GLY A 40 7.03 -3.81 -36.33
N ASP A 41 6.82 -5.08 -36.00
CA ASP A 41 5.85 -5.51 -35.00
C ASP A 41 6.19 -4.96 -33.62
N SER A 42 5.22 -4.98 -32.70
CA SER A 42 5.33 -4.37 -31.37
C SER A 42 6.57 -4.87 -30.62
N ARG A 43 6.84 -6.18 -30.71
CA ARG A 43 7.97 -6.83 -30.04
C ARG A 43 9.29 -6.38 -30.66
N THR A 44 9.47 -6.49 -31.98
CA THR A 44 10.70 -6.06 -32.64
C THR A 44 10.97 -4.56 -32.43
N SER A 45 9.92 -3.73 -32.38
CA SER A 45 10.06 -2.30 -32.07
C SER A 45 10.67 -2.06 -30.68
N LEU A 46 10.24 -2.83 -29.67
CA LEU A 46 10.77 -2.77 -28.31
C LEU A 46 12.21 -3.31 -28.22
N GLU A 47 12.51 -4.42 -28.90
CA GLU A 47 13.86 -4.98 -28.93
C GLU A 47 14.86 -4.00 -29.57
N ALA A 48 14.45 -3.34 -30.66
CA ALA A 48 15.24 -2.30 -31.32
C ALA A 48 15.45 -1.07 -30.43
N GLU A 49 14.43 -0.66 -29.67
CA GLU A 49 14.51 0.43 -28.70
C GLU A 49 15.43 0.11 -27.52
N ALA A 50 15.33 -1.09 -26.94
CA ALA A 50 16.24 -1.57 -25.90
C ALA A 50 17.69 -1.63 -26.38
N TYR A 51 17.90 -2.11 -27.61
CA TYR A 51 19.22 -2.15 -28.23
C TYR A 51 19.79 -0.74 -28.45
N ALA A 52 18.99 0.19 -28.98
CA ALA A 52 19.42 1.57 -29.15
C ALA A 52 19.75 2.25 -27.81
N ALA A 53 18.93 2.02 -26.78
CA ALA A 53 19.18 2.50 -25.42
C ALA A 53 20.48 1.92 -24.85
N TYR A 54 20.71 0.61 -24.98
CA TYR A 54 21.97 -0.03 -24.57
C TYR A 54 23.17 0.59 -25.26
N MET A 55 23.15 0.70 -26.60
CA MET A 55 24.28 1.22 -27.37
C MET A 55 24.58 2.69 -27.00
N LYS A 56 23.53 3.49 -26.76
CA LYS A 56 23.66 4.87 -26.30
C LYS A 56 24.25 4.95 -24.89
N GLY A 57 23.78 4.09 -23.97
CA GLY A 57 24.33 3.94 -22.63
C GLY A 57 25.82 3.59 -22.66
N SER A 58 26.21 2.57 -23.45
CA SER A 58 27.62 2.16 -23.60
C SER A 58 28.51 3.26 -24.18
N LEU A 59 28.02 4.07 -25.12
CA LEU A 59 28.79 5.21 -25.65
C LEU A 59 29.05 6.28 -24.57
N LEU A 60 28.05 6.60 -23.76
CA LEU A 60 28.17 7.59 -22.69
C LEU A 60 29.07 7.07 -21.57
N PHE A 61 28.91 5.80 -21.22
CA PHE A 61 29.75 5.10 -20.26
C PHE A 61 31.24 5.16 -20.65
N GLU A 62 31.59 4.80 -21.89
CA GLU A 62 32.99 4.80 -22.35
C GLU A 62 33.60 6.21 -22.53
N LYS A 63 32.76 7.24 -22.60
CA LYS A 63 33.18 8.64 -22.65
C LYS A 63 33.44 9.25 -21.27
N ASP A 64 33.10 8.55 -20.18
CA ASP A 64 33.10 9.08 -18.81
C ASP A 64 32.30 10.39 -18.66
N GLN A 65 31.20 10.54 -19.40
CA GLN A 65 30.39 11.76 -19.46
C GLN A 65 28.91 11.45 -19.29
N ASN A 66 28.19 12.35 -18.58
CA ASN A 66 26.73 12.30 -18.39
C ASN A 66 26.25 10.95 -17.84
N TRP A 67 26.80 10.56 -16.69
CA TRP A 67 26.49 9.30 -16.00
C TRP A 67 24.99 9.12 -15.76
N ASP A 68 24.26 10.19 -15.47
CA ASP A 68 22.80 10.17 -15.28
C ASP A 68 22.05 9.69 -16.52
N VAL A 69 22.46 10.15 -17.71
CA VAL A 69 21.84 9.77 -18.98
C VAL A 69 22.22 8.34 -19.34
N ALA A 70 23.47 7.94 -19.07
CA ALA A 70 23.92 6.55 -19.26
C ALA A 70 23.11 5.59 -18.36
N LEU A 71 22.92 5.94 -17.09
CA LEU A 71 22.13 5.19 -16.13
C LEU A 71 20.67 5.05 -16.59
N LYS A 72 20.03 6.14 -17.03
CA LYS A 72 18.67 6.11 -17.57
C LYS A 72 18.56 5.18 -18.79
N CYS A 73 19.53 5.23 -19.70
CA CYS A 73 19.57 4.34 -20.87
C CYS A 73 19.73 2.86 -20.47
N PHE A 74 20.59 2.54 -19.52
CA PHE A 74 20.75 1.14 -19.04
C PHE A 74 19.53 0.64 -18.26
N LYS A 75 18.94 1.47 -17.39
CA LYS A 75 17.69 1.13 -16.68
C LYS A 75 16.54 0.88 -17.65
N SER A 76 16.40 1.70 -18.69
CA SER A 76 15.40 1.52 -19.75
C SER A 76 15.62 0.22 -20.52
N ALA A 77 16.84 -0.07 -20.98
CA ALA A 77 17.14 -1.33 -21.66
C ALA A 77 16.88 -2.56 -20.77
N ARG A 78 17.29 -2.49 -19.49
CA ARG A 78 17.03 -3.55 -18.51
C ARG A 78 15.55 -3.84 -18.37
N ALA A 79 14.72 -2.80 -18.21
CA ALA A 79 13.28 -2.95 -18.05
C ALA A 79 12.62 -3.64 -19.25
N VAL A 80 13.02 -3.28 -20.47
CA VAL A 80 12.52 -3.94 -21.68
C VAL A 80 12.88 -5.42 -21.67
N TYR A 81 14.15 -5.77 -21.44
CA TYR A 81 14.57 -7.16 -21.44
C TYR A 81 13.91 -7.97 -20.33
N GLU A 82 13.72 -7.39 -19.15
CA GLU A 82 13.02 -8.04 -18.03
C GLU A 82 11.56 -8.34 -18.38
N GLU A 83 10.84 -7.41 -19.02
CA GLU A 83 9.46 -7.64 -19.47
C GLU A 83 9.37 -8.61 -20.66
N LEU A 84 10.26 -8.49 -21.66
CA LEU A 84 10.31 -9.42 -22.79
C LEU A 84 10.61 -10.86 -22.35
N GLY A 85 11.39 -11.02 -21.27
CA GLY A 85 11.72 -12.31 -20.68
C GLY A 85 10.54 -12.99 -19.98
N LYS A 86 9.48 -12.28 -19.58
CA LYS A 86 8.29 -12.90 -18.95
C LYS A 86 7.39 -13.61 -19.96
N TYR A 87 7.37 -13.11 -21.20
CA TYR A 87 6.39 -13.51 -22.23
C TYR A 87 7.01 -14.28 -23.40
N GLY A 88 8.34 -14.49 -23.42
CA GLY A 88 9.02 -15.26 -24.44
C GLY A 88 9.12 -16.76 -24.13
N ASP A 89 9.43 -17.55 -25.14
CA ASP A 89 9.83 -18.97 -25.03
C ASP A 89 11.04 -19.16 -24.10
N LEU A 90 11.26 -20.38 -23.59
CA LEU A 90 12.32 -20.67 -22.61
C LEU A 90 13.70 -20.15 -23.03
N GLU A 91 14.06 -20.28 -24.31
CA GLU A 91 15.31 -19.74 -24.86
C GLU A 91 15.37 -18.20 -24.81
N ASN A 92 14.25 -17.53 -25.13
CA ASN A 92 14.13 -16.08 -25.02
C ASN A 92 14.19 -15.61 -23.56
N GLN A 93 13.62 -16.37 -22.61
CA GLN A 93 13.70 -16.03 -21.18
C GLN A 93 15.15 -16.09 -20.69
N VAL A 94 15.89 -17.14 -21.07
CA VAL A 94 17.31 -17.29 -20.73
C VAL A 94 18.13 -16.15 -21.32
N LEU A 95 17.95 -15.85 -22.62
CA LEU A 95 18.68 -14.77 -23.29
C LEU A 95 18.40 -13.39 -22.67
N CYS A 96 17.13 -13.09 -22.37
CA CYS A 96 16.75 -11.84 -21.73
C CYS A 96 17.34 -11.72 -20.32
N ARG A 97 17.35 -12.82 -19.56
CA ARG A 97 17.94 -12.87 -18.23
C ARG A 97 19.44 -12.65 -18.26
N GLU A 98 20.18 -13.34 -19.13
CA GLU A 98 21.62 -13.14 -19.33
C GLU A 98 21.92 -11.67 -19.67
N ARG A 99 21.06 -11.07 -20.52
CA ARG A 99 21.21 -9.68 -20.91
C ARG A 99 20.98 -8.71 -19.75
N VAL A 100 20.00 -8.95 -18.89
CA VAL A 100 19.77 -8.18 -17.66
C VAL A 100 20.96 -8.30 -16.71
N GLU A 101 21.50 -9.51 -16.53
CA GLU A 101 22.66 -9.77 -15.68
C GLU A 101 23.93 -9.05 -16.20
N GLU A 102 24.11 -8.93 -17.53
CA GLU A 102 25.21 -8.16 -18.14
C GLU A 102 25.13 -6.65 -17.89
N LEU A 103 23.92 -6.08 -17.77
CA LEU A 103 23.72 -4.65 -17.55
C LEU A 103 24.02 -4.23 -16.11
N GLU A 104 23.83 -5.14 -15.15
CA GLU A 104 23.85 -4.83 -13.72
C GLU A 104 25.19 -4.27 -13.21
N PRO A 105 26.38 -4.74 -13.64
CA PRO A 105 27.65 -4.11 -13.29
C PRO A 105 27.77 -2.66 -13.82
N SER A 106 27.25 -2.39 -15.02
CA SER A 106 27.30 -1.06 -15.64
C SER A 106 26.37 -0.08 -14.92
N ILE A 107 25.17 -0.54 -14.52
CA ILE A 107 24.21 0.23 -13.71
C ILE A 107 24.83 0.58 -12.35
N ARG A 108 25.39 -0.40 -11.64
CA ARG A 108 26.06 -0.18 -10.34
C ARG A 108 27.22 0.80 -10.44
N TYR A 109 28.03 0.70 -11.49
CA TYR A 109 29.14 1.63 -11.70
C TYR A 109 28.65 3.06 -11.94
N CYS A 110 27.60 3.25 -12.74
CA CYS A 110 27.02 4.57 -12.95
C CYS A 110 26.49 5.19 -11.65
N LEU A 111 25.76 4.41 -10.83
CA LEU A 111 25.26 4.84 -9.52
C LEU A 111 26.40 5.30 -8.59
N HIS A 112 27.48 4.52 -8.51
CA HIS A 112 28.65 4.88 -7.70
C HIS A 112 29.32 6.18 -8.19
N LYS A 113 29.33 6.45 -9.50
CA LYS A 113 29.91 7.69 -10.07
C LYS A 113 29.04 8.92 -9.87
N ILE A 114 27.73 8.76 -9.75
CA ILE A 114 26.77 9.84 -9.48
C ILE A 114 26.77 10.24 -7.99
N GLY A 115 27.35 9.39 -7.11
CA GLY A 115 27.41 9.66 -5.67
C GLY A 115 26.23 9.09 -4.89
N GLU A 116 25.36 8.30 -5.54
CA GLU A 116 24.30 7.51 -4.90
C GLU A 116 24.89 6.20 -4.33
N SER A 117 25.96 6.30 -3.53
CA SER A 117 26.56 5.16 -2.84
C SER A 117 26.01 5.06 -1.43
N ASN A 118 24.76 4.59 -1.32
CA ASN A 118 24.19 3.88 -0.19
C ASN A 118 22.72 3.67 -0.50
N LEU A 119 22.34 2.58 -1.14
CA LEU A 119 21.01 1.99 -1.03
C LEU A 119 21.03 0.56 -1.57
N GLN A 120 20.33 -0.28 -0.84
CA GLN A 120 20.28 -1.73 -0.99
C GLN A 120 19.76 -2.14 -2.38
N THR A 121 20.08 -3.36 -2.78
CA THR A 121 19.64 -4.07 -3.99
C THR A 121 18.12 -4.32 -4.05
N SER A 122 17.30 -3.28 -3.86
CA SER A 122 15.83 -3.33 -3.83
C SER A 122 15.19 -2.08 -4.44
N GLU A 123 15.70 -1.62 -5.58
CA GLU A 123 15.00 -0.61 -6.39
C GLU A 123 14.62 -1.16 -7.77
N LEU A 124 13.58 -1.99 -7.77
CA LEU A 124 12.87 -2.40 -8.98
C LEU A 124 11.84 -1.35 -9.46
N VAL A 125 11.90 -0.08 -9.01
CA VAL A 125 10.73 0.83 -9.12
C VAL A 125 10.99 2.26 -9.61
N SER A 126 12.22 2.69 -9.90
CA SER A 126 12.44 4.05 -10.43
C SER A 126 12.30 4.16 -11.97
N ILE A 127 11.21 3.61 -12.53
CA ILE A 127 10.68 4.01 -13.86
C ILE A 127 9.37 4.81 -13.70
N GLY A 128 8.78 4.81 -12.49
CA GLY A 128 7.58 5.59 -12.18
C GLY A 128 7.81 7.09 -12.04
N GLU A 129 9.05 7.56 -11.87
CA GLU A 129 9.34 8.96 -11.48
C GLU A 129 9.84 9.85 -12.63
N ILE A 130 9.85 9.36 -13.88
CA ILE A 130 10.26 10.15 -15.04
C ILE A 130 9.04 10.39 -15.94
N GLU A 131 8.28 11.44 -15.68
CA GLU A 131 7.18 11.85 -16.55
C GLU A 131 7.73 12.43 -17.87
N GLY A 132 7.21 11.94 -18.99
CA GLY A 132 7.56 12.45 -20.32
C GLY A 132 6.84 11.71 -21.45
N PRO A 133 6.47 12.39 -22.56
CA PRO A 133 5.70 11.80 -23.67
C PRO A 133 6.35 10.57 -24.33
N ALA A 134 7.69 10.49 -24.29
CA ALA A 134 8.43 9.35 -24.83
C ALA A 134 8.32 8.09 -23.94
N LEU A 135 8.20 8.26 -22.62
CA LEU A 135 8.02 7.15 -21.69
C LEU A 135 6.58 6.60 -21.75
N ASP A 136 5.59 7.45 -22.01
CA ASP A 136 4.20 7.02 -22.18
C ASP A 136 4.01 6.25 -23.49
N LEU A 137 4.64 6.70 -24.58
CA LEU A 137 4.69 5.93 -25.83
C LEU A 137 5.37 4.58 -25.63
N PHE A 138 6.47 4.55 -24.87
CA PHE A 138 7.16 3.33 -24.50
C PHE A 138 6.28 2.37 -23.68
N LYS A 139 5.58 2.87 -22.65
CA LYS A 139 4.61 2.09 -21.86
C LYS A 139 3.49 1.52 -22.73
N ALA A 140 2.95 2.32 -23.66
CA ALA A 140 1.91 1.87 -24.57
C ALA A 140 2.40 0.77 -25.52
N LYS A 141 3.62 0.88 -26.05
CA LYS A 141 4.23 -0.18 -26.88
C LYS A 141 4.48 -1.45 -26.07
N LEU A 142 4.96 -1.31 -24.84
CA LEU A 142 5.16 -2.43 -23.91
C LEU A 142 3.83 -3.14 -23.64
N GLU A 143 2.77 -2.38 -23.36
CA GLU A 143 1.43 -2.93 -23.18
C GLU A 143 0.88 -3.63 -24.43
N ALA A 144 1.11 -3.08 -25.61
CA ALA A 144 0.73 -3.70 -26.88
C ALA A 144 1.46 -5.03 -27.14
N ALA A 145 2.78 -5.08 -26.91
CA ALA A 145 3.56 -6.31 -27.05
C ALA A 145 3.15 -7.39 -26.03
N MET A 146 2.86 -6.98 -24.79
CA MET A 146 2.32 -7.90 -23.78
C MET A 146 0.93 -8.41 -24.19
N ALA A 147 0.07 -7.57 -24.75
CA ALA A 147 -1.25 -7.99 -25.23
C ALA A 147 -1.14 -8.99 -26.40
N GLU A 148 -0.18 -8.77 -27.31
CA GLU A 148 0.10 -9.68 -28.43
C GLU A 148 0.61 -11.04 -27.93
N ALA A 149 1.57 -11.07 -27.01
CA ALA A 149 2.07 -12.31 -26.42
C ALA A 149 0.99 -13.06 -25.63
N ARG A 150 0.17 -12.34 -24.86
CA ARG A 150 -1.00 -12.94 -24.18
C ARG A 150 -2.01 -13.50 -25.18
N SER A 151 -2.23 -12.85 -26.33
CA SER A 151 -3.10 -13.39 -27.37
C SER A 151 -2.56 -14.70 -27.95
N GLN A 152 -1.24 -14.84 -28.10
CA GLN A 152 -0.60 -16.08 -28.55
C GLN A 152 -0.71 -17.18 -27.47
N GLN A 153 -0.45 -16.85 -26.21
CA GLN A 153 -0.62 -17.79 -25.09
C GLN A 153 -2.09 -18.18 -24.87
N ALA A 154 -3.03 -17.26 -25.07
CA ALA A 154 -4.46 -17.51 -25.01
C ALA A 154 -4.96 -18.44 -26.11
N ALA A 155 -4.22 -18.64 -27.20
CA ALA A 155 -4.61 -19.56 -28.25
C ALA A 155 -4.58 -21.03 -27.79
N SER A 156 -3.75 -21.37 -26.79
CA SER A 156 -3.67 -22.73 -26.24
C SER A 156 -4.61 -23.00 -25.06
N MET A 157 -5.19 -21.97 -24.44
CA MET A 157 -6.11 -22.09 -23.30
C MET A 157 -7.56 -22.31 -23.73
N THR A 158 -7.93 -23.51 -24.15
CA THR A 158 -9.31 -23.78 -24.60
C THR A 158 -10.31 -24.00 -23.46
N GLU A 159 -9.84 -24.21 -22.23
CA GLU A 159 -10.67 -24.58 -21.08
C GLU A 159 -10.30 -23.76 -19.84
N PHE A 160 -11.29 -23.50 -19.00
CA PHE A 160 -11.15 -22.88 -17.69
C PHE A 160 -11.60 -23.81 -16.58
N HIS A 161 -10.76 -23.97 -15.56
CA HIS A 161 -10.99 -24.88 -14.45
C HIS A 161 -11.38 -24.10 -13.20
N TRP A 162 -12.55 -24.40 -12.63
CA TRP A 162 -13.00 -23.84 -11.36
C TRP A 162 -13.79 -24.85 -10.56
N LEU A 163 -13.36 -25.10 -9.31
CA LEU A 163 -13.96 -26.09 -8.39
C LEU A 163 -14.24 -27.44 -9.08
N GLY A 164 -13.18 -28.05 -9.64
CA GLY A 164 -13.24 -29.34 -10.31
C GLY A 164 -13.96 -29.35 -11.66
N ASN A 165 -14.54 -28.22 -12.08
CA ASN A 165 -15.33 -28.11 -13.30
C ASN A 165 -14.52 -27.51 -14.44
N ARG A 166 -14.80 -28.00 -15.65
CA ARG A 166 -14.19 -27.50 -16.89
C ARG A 166 -15.24 -26.70 -17.65
N PHE A 167 -14.90 -25.47 -18.00
CA PHE A 167 -15.72 -24.59 -18.81
C PHE A 167 -14.99 -24.32 -20.13
N PRO A 168 -15.54 -24.71 -21.28
CA PRO A 168 -14.92 -24.42 -22.57
C PRO A 168 -14.98 -22.91 -22.86
N ILE A 169 -13.88 -22.32 -23.36
CA ILE A 169 -13.83 -20.91 -23.75
C ILE A 169 -13.53 -20.78 -25.24
N SER A 170 -14.59 -20.61 -26.02
CA SER A 170 -14.50 -20.41 -27.47
C SER A 170 -14.03 -19.00 -27.87
N ASN A 171 -14.39 -17.98 -27.09
CA ASN A 171 -14.08 -16.58 -27.41
C ASN A 171 -12.65 -16.20 -26.98
N ALA A 172 -11.83 -15.76 -27.95
CA ALA A 172 -10.46 -15.34 -27.71
C ALA A 172 -10.33 -14.18 -26.71
N LYS A 173 -11.28 -13.23 -26.71
CA LYS A 173 -11.24 -12.08 -25.79
C LYS A 173 -11.41 -12.52 -24.34
N ILE A 174 -12.34 -13.45 -24.07
CA ILE A 174 -12.55 -14.02 -22.75
C ILE A 174 -11.27 -14.73 -22.26
N ARG A 175 -10.62 -15.51 -23.13
CA ARG A 175 -9.35 -16.18 -22.82
C ARG A 175 -8.26 -15.20 -22.43
N VAL A 176 -8.05 -14.16 -23.23
CA VAL A 176 -7.03 -13.13 -22.96
C VAL A 176 -7.28 -12.41 -21.64
N SER A 177 -8.52 -12.00 -21.36
CA SER A 177 -8.85 -11.31 -20.11
C SER A 177 -8.71 -12.20 -18.87
N ILE A 178 -9.12 -13.48 -18.94
CA ILE A 178 -8.93 -14.44 -17.85
C ILE A 178 -7.45 -14.74 -17.61
N LEU A 179 -6.66 -14.95 -18.67
CA LEU A 179 -5.22 -15.16 -18.55
C LEU A 179 -4.50 -13.97 -17.92
N LYS A 180 -4.84 -12.75 -18.36
CA LYS A 180 -4.32 -11.52 -17.77
C LYS A 180 -4.61 -11.46 -16.27
N ALA A 181 -5.82 -11.84 -15.85
CA ALA A 181 -6.17 -11.88 -14.43
C ALA A 181 -5.37 -12.94 -13.67
N GLN A 182 -5.24 -14.16 -14.21
CA GLN A 182 -4.48 -15.25 -13.59
C GLN A 182 -2.97 -14.94 -13.45
N GLU A 183 -2.38 -14.25 -14.42
CA GLU A 183 -1.00 -13.76 -14.34
C GLU A 183 -0.83 -12.77 -13.18
N LEU A 184 -1.71 -11.77 -13.11
CA LEU A 184 -1.70 -10.78 -12.04
C LEU A 184 -1.95 -11.41 -10.66
N GLU A 185 -2.75 -12.48 -10.59
CA GLU A 185 -2.95 -13.26 -9.36
C GLU A 185 -1.69 -14.00 -8.91
N LYS A 186 -0.87 -14.49 -9.84
CA LYS A 186 0.43 -15.11 -9.51
C LYS A 186 1.39 -14.08 -8.90
N ASP A 187 1.34 -12.83 -9.33
CA ASP A 187 2.13 -11.76 -8.73
C ASP A 187 1.71 -11.46 -7.27
N ILE A 188 0.44 -11.71 -6.92
CA ILE A 188 -0.08 -11.54 -5.55
C ILE A 188 0.18 -12.76 -4.65
N HIS A 189 0.22 -13.97 -5.20
CA HIS A 189 0.35 -15.22 -4.42
C HIS A 189 1.73 -15.89 -4.54
N GLY A 190 2.61 -15.40 -5.42
CA GLY A 190 3.93 -15.97 -5.67
C GLY A 190 4.92 -15.76 -4.52
N SER A 191 6.09 -16.40 -4.60
CA SER A 191 7.17 -16.32 -3.58
C SER A 191 7.62 -14.89 -3.25
N ALA A 192 7.44 -13.94 -4.16
CA ALA A 192 7.74 -12.52 -3.96
C ALA A 192 6.61 -11.71 -3.29
N ALA A 193 5.44 -12.32 -3.06
CA ALA A 193 4.24 -11.65 -2.55
C ALA A 193 4.44 -11.04 -1.15
N ASP A 194 5.15 -11.71 -0.26
CA ASP A 194 5.34 -11.23 1.12
C ASP A 194 6.23 -9.98 1.20
N SER A 195 7.04 -9.73 0.17
CA SER A 195 7.90 -8.55 0.07
C SER A 195 7.20 -7.32 -0.52
N LEU A 196 6.01 -7.46 -1.10
CA LEU A 196 5.33 -6.35 -1.78
C LEU A 196 4.59 -5.45 -0.77
N PRO A 197 4.80 -4.11 -0.83
CA PRO A 197 4.03 -3.14 -0.06
C PRO A 197 2.52 -3.30 -0.26
N ALA A 198 1.75 -3.06 0.80
CA ALA A 198 0.30 -3.24 0.79
C ALA A 198 -0.39 -2.35 -0.26
N GLU A 199 0.11 -1.13 -0.47
CA GLU A 199 -0.41 -0.18 -1.47
C GLU A 199 -0.26 -0.73 -2.89
N LYS A 200 0.87 -1.39 -3.20
CA LYS A 200 1.09 -2.01 -4.51
C LYS A 200 0.17 -3.21 -4.73
N LYS A 201 -0.08 -4.00 -3.68
CA LYS A 201 -1.06 -5.11 -3.75
C LYS A 201 -2.47 -4.60 -4.05
N LEU A 202 -2.89 -3.47 -3.47
CA LEU A 202 -4.18 -2.85 -3.77
C LEU A 202 -4.30 -2.46 -5.25
N VAL A 203 -3.25 -1.84 -5.82
CA VAL A 203 -3.23 -1.49 -7.25
C VAL A 203 -3.28 -2.74 -8.15
N LEU A 204 -2.64 -3.84 -7.74
CA LEU A 204 -2.73 -5.11 -8.47
C LEU A 204 -4.15 -5.70 -8.42
N TYR A 205 -4.83 -5.64 -7.27
CA TYR A 205 -6.23 -6.06 -7.17
C TYR A 205 -7.14 -5.25 -8.10
N ASP A 206 -6.95 -3.93 -8.21
CA ASP A 206 -7.74 -3.10 -9.12
C ASP A 206 -7.55 -3.53 -10.59
N LYS A 207 -6.32 -3.91 -10.98
CA LYS A 207 -6.03 -4.46 -12.31
C LYS A 207 -6.65 -5.85 -12.52
N ILE A 208 -6.67 -6.71 -11.51
CA ILE A 208 -7.33 -8.03 -11.54
C ILE A 208 -8.84 -7.84 -11.73
N PHE A 209 -9.45 -6.92 -10.98
CA PHE A 209 -10.87 -6.61 -11.12
C PHE A 209 -11.19 -6.12 -12.52
N ALA A 210 -10.39 -5.19 -13.07
CA ALA A 210 -10.58 -4.72 -14.44
C ALA A 210 -10.55 -5.88 -15.47
N ALA A 211 -9.59 -6.80 -15.35
CA ALA A 211 -9.46 -7.94 -16.24
C ALA A 211 -10.66 -8.92 -16.12
N TYR A 212 -11.09 -9.28 -14.90
CA TYR A 212 -12.25 -10.14 -14.72
C TYR A 212 -13.57 -9.46 -15.10
N HIS A 213 -13.72 -8.15 -14.90
CA HIS A 213 -14.89 -7.40 -15.35
C HIS A 213 -14.98 -7.37 -16.88
N GLU A 214 -13.85 -7.19 -17.57
CA GLU A 214 -13.78 -7.29 -19.03
C GLU A 214 -14.16 -8.69 -19.52
N ALA A 215 -13.64 -9.74 -18.87
CA ALA A 215 -14.01 -11.12 -19.18
C ALA A 215 -15.52 -11.36 -19.01
N ARG A 216 -16.12 -10.94 -17.89
CA ARG A 216 -17.56 -11.06 -17.64
C ARG A 216 -18.40 -10.24 -18.61
N SER A 217 -17.93 -9.05 -18.99
CA SER A 217 -18.62 -8.24 -20.01
C SER A 217 -18.64 -8.97 -21.35
N CYS A 218 -17.54 -9.60 -21.75
CA CYS A 218 -17.49 -10.42 -22.96
C CYS A 218 -18.41 -11.65 -22.85
N ILE A 219 -18.38 -12.38 -21.73
CA ILE A 219 -19.26 -13.55 -21.49
C ILE A 219 -20.74 -13.14 -21.60
N ARG A 220 -21.14 -12.03 -21.00
CA ARG A 220 -22.53 -11.54 -21.05
C ARG A 220 -22.95 -11.11 -22.46
N ASN A 221 -22.04 -10.50 -23.23
CA ASN A 221 -22.31 -10.17 -24.63
C ASN A 221 -22.50 -11.44 -25.47
N ASP A 222 -21.69 -12.47 -25.23
CA ASP A 222 -21.82 -13.78 -25.89
C ASP A 222 -23.14 -14.47 -25.48
N LEU A 223 -23.56 -14.37 -24.21
CA LEU A 223 -24.86 -14.88 -23.73
C LEU A 223 -26.04 -14.25 -24.45
N VAL A 224 -26.00 -12.93 -24.68
CA VAL A 224 -27.04 -12.21 -25.44
C VAL A 224 -27.05 -12.65 -26.91
N THR A 225 -25.87 -12.92 -27.47
CA THR A 225 -25.70 -13.27 -28.89
C THR A 225 -25.92 -14.76 -29.18
N ALA A 226 -25.84 -15.62 -28.17
CA ALA A 226 -26.09 -17.05 -28.26
C ALA A 226 -27.58 -17.32 -28.58
N ALA A 227 -27.93 -17.33 -29.87
CA ALA A 227 -29.28 -17.66 -30.32
C ALA A 227 -29.55 -19.17 -30.19
N ASN A 228 -30.66 -19.52 -29.55
CA ASN A 228 -31.36 -20.83 -29.53
C ASN A 228 -30.62 -22.11 -29.09
N SER A 229 -29.32 -22.09 -28.77
CA SER A 229 -28.64 -23.25 -28.16
C SER A 229 -28.68 -23.16 -26.64
N GLU A 230 -29.57 -23.95 -26.01
CA GLU A 230 -29.68 -24.01 -24.54
C GLU A 230 -28.36 -24.46 -23.89
N ASN A 231 -27.69 -25.46 -24.46
CA ASN A 231 -26.41 -25.97 -23.94
C ASN A 231 -25.31 -24.89 -23.90
N VAL A 232 -25.17 -24.07 -24.95
CA VAL A 232 -24.17 -23.00 -24.99
C VAL A 232 -24.49 -21.90 -23.98
N LYS A 233 -25.78 -21.60 -23.76
CA LYS A 233 -26.20 -20.63 -22.74
C LYS A 233 -25.90 -21.14 -21.32
N ASP A 234 -26.12 -22.41 -21.06
CA ASP A 234 -25.82 -23.02 -19.76
C ASP A 234 -24.32 -23.03 -19.47
N GLU A 235 -23.49 -23.35 -20.46
CA GLU A 235 -22.02 -23.30 -20.35
C GLU A 235 -21.52 -21.87 -20.07
N LEU A 236 -22.01 -20.87 -20.82
CA LEU A 236 -21.62 -19.47 -20.64
C LEU A 236 -22.15 -18.90 -19.31
N SER A 237 -23.33 -19.31 -18.86
CA SER A 237 -23.90 -18.94 -17.56
C SER A 237 -23.07 -19.52 -16.41
N GLY A 238 -22.68 -20.80 -16.53
CA GLY A 238 -21.76 -21.46 -15.60
C GLY A 238 -20.39 -20.77 -15.56
N LEU A 239 -19.86 -20.35 -16.71
CA LEU A 239 -18.62 -19.59 -16.79
C LEU A 239 -18.74 -18.20 -16.15
N ASP A 240 -19.84 -17.46 -16.36
CA ASP A 240 -20.07 -16.16 -15.68
C ASP A 240 -20.19 -16.34 -14.16
N LYS A 241 -20.85 -17.42 -13.70
CA LYS A 241 -20.93 -17.78 -12.28
C LYS A 241 -19.54 -18.04 -11.72
N ALA A 242 -18.73 -18.86 -12.38
CA ALA A 242 -17.38 -19.21 -11.96
C ALA A 242 -16.45 -17.98 -11.87
N VAL A 243 -16.42 -17.16 -12.92
CA VAL A 243 -15.63 -15.92 -12.95
C VAL A 243 -16.16 -14.93 -11.91
N GLY A 244 -17.48 -14.84 -11.73
CA GLY A 244 -18.12 -14.03 -10.70
C GLY A 244 -17.74 -14.46 -9.27
N ALA A 245 -17.66 -15.77 -9.01
CA ALA A 245 -17.27 -16.30 -7.72
C ALA A 245 -15.80 -16.02 -7.39
N ILE A 246 -14.89 -16.18 -8.37
CA ILE A 246 -13.47 -15.81 -8.20
C ILE A 246 -13.34 -14.32 -7.93
N LEU A 247 -14.05 -13.47 -8.68
CA LEU A 247 -14.08 -12.04 -8.44
C LEU A 247 -14.56 -11.72 -7.00
N GLY A 248 -15.58 -12.42 -6.52
CA GLY A 248 -16.06 -12.31 -5.14
C GLY A 248 -15.00 -12.70 -4.10
N GLN A 249 -14.29 -13.81 -4.31
CA GLN A 249 -13.18 -14.24 -3.45
C GLN A 249 -12.07 -13.18 -3.40
N ARG A 250 -11.62 -12.68 -4.55
CA ARG A 250 -10.60 -11.63 -4.61
C ARG A 250 -11.06 -10.31 -3.99
N THR A 251 -12.34 -9.99 -4.08
CA THR A 251 -12.92 -8.81 -3.41
C THR A 251 -12.86 -8.95 -1.89
N ILE A 252 -13.14 -10.15 -1.35
CA ILE A 252 -12.98 -10.44 0.08
C ILE A 252 -11.51 -10.31 0.50
N GLU A 253 -10.57 -10.90 -0.23
CA GLU A 253 -9.13 -10.81 0.07
C GLU A 253 -8.62 -9.36 0.07
N ARG A 254 -8.98 -8.58 -0.95
CA ARG A 254 -8.63 -7.16 -1.06
C ARG A 254 -9.17 -6.36 0.12
N ASN A 255 -10.40 -6.64 0.57
CA ASN A 255 -10.99 -5.98 1.72
C ASN A 255 -10.39 -6.45 3.06
N GLN A 256 -9.95 -7.71 3.16
CA GLN A 256 -9.15 -8.19 4.29
C GLN A 256 -7.79 -7.47 4.35
N LEU A 257 -7.16 -7.18 3.21
CA LEU A 257 -5.94 -6.36 3.17
C LEU A 257 -6.20 -4.94 3.68
N LEU A 258 -7.31 -4.31 3.29
CA LEU A 258 -7.71 -3.01 3.83
C LEU A 258 -7.91 -3.05 5.36
N VAL A 259 -8.52 -4.12 5.86
CA VAL A 259 -8.64 -4.34 7.32
C VAL A 259 -7.27 -4.46 7.97
N LYS A 260 -6.33 -5.22 7.39
CA LYS A 260 -4.95 -5.33 7.92
C LYS A 260 -4.24 -3.97 7.99
N ILE A 261 -4.39 -3.14 6.95
CA ILE A 261 -3.85 -1.76 6.93
C ILE A 261 -4.54 -0.89 7.99
N ALA A 262 -5.86 -0.97 8.14
CA ALA A 262 -6.60 -0.20 9.13
C ALA A 262 -6.25 -0.62 10.57
N LYS A 263 -6.09 -1.93 10.83
CA LYS A 263 -5.64 -2.46 12.12
C LYS A 263 -4.22 -1.99 12.47
N SER A 264 -3.30 -1.98 11.51
CA SER A 264 -1.92 -1.53 11.75
C SER A 264 -1.86 -0.03 12.09
N LYS A 265 -2.67 0.79 11.45
CA LYS A 265 -2.81 2.23 11.75
C LYS A 265 -3.48 2.49 13.10
N LEU A 266 -4.45 1.66 13.50
CA LEU A 266 -5.12 1.78 14.79
C LEU A 266 -4.18 1.49 15.98
N ASN A 267 -3.22 0.57 15.81
CA ASN A 267 -2.31 0.13 16.87
C ASN A 267 -1.05 1.01 17.02
N LYS A 268 -0.74 1.89 16.05
CA LYS A 268 0.38 2.82 16.15
C LYS A 268 0.03 3.94 17.14
N VAL A 269 0.85 4.09 18.18
CA VAL A 269 0.77 5.21 19.14
C VAL A 269 1.13 6.50 18.38
N ARG A 270 0.43 7.60 18.72
CA ARG A 270 0.60 8.94 18.15
C ARG A 270 2.05 9.42 18.18
N ASP A 271 2.83 9.17 17.12
CA ASP A 271 4.13 9.81 16.94
C ASP A 271 4.14 10.84 15.78
N ASP A 272 3.28 10.70 14.77
CA ASP A 272 3.29 11.62 13.61
C ASP A 272 2.07 12.55 13.54
N LYS A 273 2.35 13.86 13.50
CA LYS A 273 1.35 14.94 13.41
C LYS A 273 0.58 14.98 12.07
N ASN A 274 0.90 14.11 11.11
CA ASN A 274 0.32 14.09 9.76
C ASN A 274 -0.42 12.80 9.38
N GLU A 275 -0.45 11.73 10.19
CA GLU A 275 -1.25 10.54 9.88
C GLU A 275 -2.70 10.67 10.40
N LYS A 276 -3.68 10.51 9.50
CA LYS A 276 -5.10 10.44 9.87
C LYS A 276 -5.30 9.22 10.78
N VAL A 277 -5.70 9.46 12.02
CA VAL A 277 -6.03 8.42 12.99
C VAL A 277 -7.22 7.60 12.48
N THR A 278 -7.00 6.32 12.19
CA THR A 278 -8.08 5.37 11.91
C THR A 278 -8.90 5.18 13.17
N LYS A 279 -10.21 5.45 13.09
CA LYS A 279 -11.12 5.23 14.22
C LYS A 279 -11.70 3.82 14.19
N PRO A 280 -12.13 3.22 15.32
CA PRO A 280 -12.74 1.89 15.34
C PRO A 280 -13.96 1.76 14.42
N GLU A 281 -14.71 2.84 14.18
CA GLU A 281 -15.87 2.86 13.28
C GLU A 281 -15.50 2.56 11.82
N GLU A 282 -14.29 2.90 11.39
CA GLU A 282 -13.80 2.58 10.04
C GLU A 282 -13.66 1.05 9.87
N LEU A 283 -13.15 0.36 10.89
CA LEU A 283 -13.07 -1.10 10.91
C LEU A 283 -14.45 -1.74 10.91
N VAL A 284 -15.43 -1.18 11.65
CA VAL A 284 -16.82 -1.66 11.61
C VAL A 284 -17.37 -1.60 10.17
N ARG A 285 -17.18 -0.49 9.46
CA ARG A 285 -17.63 -0.35 8.06
C ARG A 285 -16.95 -1.34 7.11
N LEU A 286 -15.65 -1.59 7.29
CA LEU A 286 -14.92 -2.58 6.49
C LEU A 286 -15.44 -4.00 6.74
N TYR A 287 -15.77 -4.35 8.00
CA TYR A 287 -16.37 -5.64 8.31
C TYR A 287 -17.82 -5.77 7.84
N ASP A 288 -18.62 -4.70 7.86
CA ASP A 288 -19.94 -4.67 7.22
C ASP A 288 -19.83 -5.00 5.72
N LEU A 289 -18.85 -4.39 5.03
CA LEU A 289 -18.58 -4.67 3.63
C LEU A 289 -18.12 -6.12 3.40
N LEU A 290 -17.24 -6.65 4.26
CA LEU A 290 -16.81 -8.05 4.18
C LEU A 290 -17.98 -9.01 4.38
N LEU A 291 -18.90 -8.72 5.30
CA LEU A 291 -20.10 -9.53 5.52
C LEU A 291 -21.03 -9.51 4.31
N GLN A 292 -21.25 -8.34 3.70
CA GLN A 292 -22.03 -8.24 2.47
C GLN A 292 -21.39 -9.06 1.34
N ASN A 293 -20.09 -8.87 1.09
CA ASN A 293 -19.39 -9.59 0.03
C ASN A 293 -19.41 -11.11 0.22
N THR A 294 -19.32 -11.56 1.49
CA THR A 294 -19.35 -12.99 1.82
C THR A 294 -20.76 -13.57 1.61
N ALA A 295 -21.81 -12.79 1.93
CA ALA A 295 -23.19 -13.18 1.64
C ALA A 295 -23.45 -13.24 0.13
N ASP A 296 -23.06 -12.21 -0.62
CA ASP A 296 -23.22 -12.17 -2.08
C ASP A 296 -22.50 -13.35 -2.77
N LEU A 297 -21.30 -13.72 -2.28
CA LEU A 297 -20.56 -14.88 -2.77
C LEU A 297 -21.27 -16.20 -2.42
N SER A 298 -21.76 -16.33 -1.18
CA SER A 298 -22.51 -17.52 -0.74
C SER A 298 -23.79 -17.72 -1.57
N ASP A 299 -24.53 -16.64 -1.81
CA ASP A 299 -25.74 -16.64 -2.64
C ASP A 299 -25.44 -16.99 -4.10
N LEU A 300 -24.36 -16.42 -4.66
CA LEU A 300 -23.93 -16.72 -6.03
C LEU A 300 -23.56 -18.19 -6.19
N VAL A 301 -22.79 -18.75 -5.25
CA VAL A 301 -22.37 -20.16 -5.30
C VAL A 301 -23.57 -21.09 -5.10
N SER A 302 -24.54 -20.68 -4.27
CA SER A 302 -25.74 -21.46 -3.92
C SER A 302 -26.89 -21.37 -4.93
N SER A 303 -26.80 -20.56 -5.98
CA SER A 303 -27.92 -20.28 -6.89
C SER A 303 -28.32 -21.44 -7.84
N GLY A 304 -27.55 -22.53 -7.88
CA GLY A 304 -27.77 -23.68 -8.77
C GLY A 304 -28.64 -24.80 -8.17
N ARG A 305 -29.39 -25.51 -9.02
CA ARG A 305 -30.19 -26.69 -8.62
C ARG A 305 -29.31 -27.90 -8.28
N ASP A 306 -28.26 -28.13 -9.07
CA ASP A 306 -27.27 -29.20 -8.86
C ASP A 306 -26.00 -28.65 -8.22
N ARG A 307 -26.04 -28.47 -6.89
CA ARG A 307 -24.91 -28.00 -6.11
C ARG A 307 -23.84 -29.10 -6.04
N LYS A 308 -22.67 -28.81 -6.58
CA LYS A 308 -21.52 -29.72 -6.52
C LYS A 308 -20.90 -29.69 -5.13
N VAL A 309 -20.26 -30.79 -4.74
CA VAL A 309 -19.62 -30.94 -3.42
C VAL A 309 -18.65 -29.79 -3.13
N GLU A 310 -17.87 -29.38 -4.14
CA GLU A 310 -16.92 -28.28 -4.01
C GLU A 310 -17.59 -26.90 -3.86
N GLU A 311 -18.74 -26.68 -4.50
CA GLU A 311 -19.52 -25.45 -4.33
C GLU A 311 -20.16 -25.39 -2.93
N VAL A 312 -20.64 -26.52 -2.42
CA VAL A 312 -21.16 -26.62 -1.04
C VAL A 312 -20.04 -26.34 -0.04
N ALA A 313 -18.85 -26.92 -0.24
CA ALA A 313 -17.69 -26.68 0.61
C ALA A 313 -17.28 -25.19 0.60
N LEU A 314 -17.31 -24.53 -0.56
CA LEU A 314 -17.03 -23.09 -0.65
C LEU A 314 -18.10 -22.25 0.09
N ALA A 315 -19.38 -22.61 -0.01
CA ALA A 315 -20.45 -21.93 0.73
C ALA A 315 -20.29 -22.11 2.25
N GLU A 316 -19.92 -23.31 2.72
CA GLU A 316 -19.60 -23.57 4.12
C GLU A 316 -18.40 -22.74 4.59
N GLU A 317 -17.37 -22.60 3.76
CA GLU A 317 -16.21 -21.75 4.03
C GLU A 317 -16.61 -20.26 4.13
N CYS A 318 -17.52 -19.79 3.27
CA CYS A 318 -18.08 -18.44 3.36
C CYS A 318 -18.85 -18.23 4.67
N GLU A 319 -19.66 -19.20 5.10
CA GLU A 319 -20.35 -19.13 6.38
C GLU A 319 -19.37 -19.06 7.56
N LEU A 320 -18.29 -19.85 7.53
CA LEU A 320 -17.22 -19.78 8.53
C LEU A 320 -16.57 -18.39 8.58
N ARG A 321 -16.21 -17.82 7.42
CA ARG A 321 -15.69 -16.44 7.32
C ARG A 321 -16.68 -15.41 7.84
N SER A 322 -17.96 -15.55 7.51
CA SER A 322 -19.04 -14.67 7.97
C SER A 322 -19.14 -14.64 9.50
N MET A 323 -19.04 -15.80 10.17
CA MET A 323 -19.03 -15.84 11.64
C MET A 323 -17.82 -15.13 12.25
N ALA A 324 -16.64 -15.29 11.67
CA ALA A 324 -15.44 -14.60 12.12
C ALA A 324 -15.52 -13.07 11.93
N PHE A 325 -15.98 -12.62 10.75
CA PHE A 325 -16.17 -11.20 10.47
C PHE A 325 -17.25 -10.57 11.37
N ARG A 326 -18.32 -11.30 11.71
CA ARG A 326 -19.32 -10.85 12.70
C ARG A 326 -18.69 -10.67 14.09
N ALA A 327 -17.84 -11.60 14.53
CA ALA A 327 -17.15 -11.49 15.81
C ALA A 327 -16.24 -10.24 15.86
N GLU A 328 -15.42 -10.05 14.83
CA GLU A 328 -14.54 -8.88 14.69
C GLU A 328 -15.31 -7.57 14.62
N ARG A 329 -16.39 -7.52 13.84
CA ARG A 329 -17.29 -6.37 13.77
C ARG A 329 -17.84 -5.99 15.15
N CYS A 330 -18.34 -6.97 15.90
CA CYS A 330 -18.84 -6.76 17.26
C CYS A 330 -17.75 -6.22 18.19
N PHE A 331 -16.51 -6.71 18.06
CA PHE A 331 -15.38 -6.27 18.85
C PHE A 331 -15.00 -4.80 18.58
N TYR A 332 -14.90 -4.39 17.31
CA TYR A 332 -14.59 -3.00 16.97
C TYR A 332 -15.74 -2.04 17.27
N LEU A 333 -16.99 -2.52 17.17
CA LEU A 333 -18.14 -1.78 17.67
C LEU A 333 -18.04 -1.57 19.18
N ALA A 334 -17.68 -2.59 19.95
CA ALA A 334 -17.46 -2.46 21.40
C ALA A 334 -16.35 -1.43 21.73
N LYS A 335 -15.26 -1.39 20.94
CA LYS A 335 -14.21 -0.37 21.07
C LYS A 335 -14.73 1.06 20.86
N SER A 336 -15.63 1.26 19.90
CA SER A 336 -16.30 2.55 19.67
C SER A 336 -17.21 2.95 20.85
N TYR A 337 -18.01 2.03 21.38
CA TYR A 337 -18.87 2.32 22.55
C TYR A 337 -18.03 2.59 23.81
N SER A 338 -16.94 1.86 24.01
CA SER A 338 -15.97 2.08 25.09
C SER A 338 -15.35 3.48 25.01
N SER A 339 -14.92 3.93 23.82
CA SER A 339 -14.36 5.27 23.64
C SER A 339 -15.40 6.38 23.85
N ALA A 340 -16.69 6.09 23.62
CA ALA A 340 -17.81 6.98 23.91
C ALA A 340 -18.27 6.96 25.39
N GLY A 341 -17.64 6.16 26.26
CA GLY A 341 -18.00 6.03 27.68
C GLY A 341 -19.27 5.21 27.95
N LYS A 342 -19.84 4.57 26.92
CA LYS A 342 -21.02 3.69 27.01
C LYS A 342 -20.59 2.27 27.43
N ARG A 343 -20.29 2.13 28.72
CA ARG A 343 -19.61 0.95 29.28
C ARG A 343 -20.46 -0.31 29.30
N THR A 344 -21.75 -0.19 29.59
CA THR A 344 -22.66 -1.35 29.64
C THR A 344 -22.85 -1.96 28.26
N GLU A 345 -23.05 -1.13 27.24
CA GLU A 345 -23.12 -1.55 25.85
C GLU A 345 -21.79 -2.12 25.36
N ALA A 346 -20.66 -1.48 25.69
CA ALA A 346 -19.34 -1.99 25.35
C ALA A 346 -19.08 -3.38 25.96
N TYR A 347 -19.40 -3.57 27.24
CA TYR A 347 -19.28 -4.86 27.93
C TYR A 347 -20.12 -5.96 27.26
N ALA A 348 -21.39 -5.66 26.94
CA ALA A 348 -22.29 -6.59 26.28
C ALA A 348 -21.78 -6.97 24.89
N LEU A 349 -21.27 -6.00 24.11
CA LEU A 349 -20.71 -6.23 22.79
C LEU A 349 -19.42 -7.05 22.82
N TYR A 350 -18.51 -6.81 23.78
CA TYR A 350 -17.32 -7.65 23.96
C TYR A 350 -17.68 -9.09 24.34
N SER A 351 -18.67 -9.26 25.21
CA SER A 351 -19.18 -10.58 25.59
C SER A 351 -19.79 -11.31 24.38
N ARG A 352 -20.54 -10.58 23.54
CA ARG A 352 -21.08 -11.11 22.28
C ARG A 352 -19.98 -11.49 21.29
N ALA A 353 -18.99 -10.62 21.07
CA ALA A 353 -17.83 -10.89 20.21
C ALA A 353 -17.09 -12.16 20.64
N ARG A 354 -16.87 -12.33 21.96
CA ARG A 354 -16.28 -13.54 22.54
C ARG A 354 -17.10 -14.79 22.24
N SER A 355 -18.43 -14.75 22.44
CA SER A 355 -19.30 -15.90 22.15
C SER A 355 -19.30 -16.29 20.66
N LEU A 356 -19.25 -15.30 19.77
CA LEU A 356 -19.17 -15.54 18.32
C LEU A 356 -17.82 -16.13 17.92
N ALA A 357 -16.72 -15.61 18.49
CA ALA A 357 -15.38 -16.15 18.25
C ALA A 357 -15.26 -17.59 18.73
N ASP A 358 -15.84 -17.93 19.88
CA ASP A 358 -15.84 -19.30 20.42
C ASP A 358 -16.66 -20.25 19.53
N ALA A 359 -17.86 -19.84 19.11
CA ALA A 359 -18.69 -20.62 18.18
C ALA A 359 -17.98 -20.86 16.84
N ALA A 360 -17.27 -19.85 16.32
CA ALA A 360 -16.46 -19.99 15.10
C ALA A 360 -15.27 -20.96 15.29
N LEU A 361 -14.58 -20.87 16.44
CA LEU A 361 -13.49 -21.79 16.79
C LEU A 361 -13.95 -23.24 16.92
N MET A 362 -15.10 -23.48 17.56
CA MET A 362 -15.67 -24.83 17.68
C MET A 362 -16.00 -25.42 16.31
N LYS A 363 -16.60 -24.61 15.42
CA LYS A 363 -16.91 -25.06 14.05
C LYS A 363 -15.65 -25.35 13.23
N LEU A 364 -14.64 -24.48 13.29
CA LEU A 364 -13.35 -24.71 12.60
C LEU A 364 -12.66 -25.99 13.06
N GLN A 365 -12.71 -26.28 14.37
CA GLN A 365 -12.16 -27.52 14.93
C GLN A 365 -12.96 -28.75 14.47
N SER A 366 -14.29 -28.67 14.44
CA SER A 366 -15.13 -29.77 13.97
C SER A 366 -14.98 -30.06 12.47
N ALA A 367 -14.68 -29.03 11.67
CA ALA A 367 -14.51 -29.14 10.23
C ALA A 367 -13.12 -29.66 9.80
N ASN A 368 -12.20 -29.93 10.74
CA ASN A 368 -10.79 -30.23 10.46
C ASN A 368 -10.15 -29.22 9.48
N ALA A 369 -10.60 -27.96 9.50
CA ALA A 369 -10.16 -26.96 8.55
C ALA A 369 -8.72 -26.53 8.85
N ALA A 370 -7.85 -26.60 7.85
CA ALA A 370 -6.40 -26.38 7.98
C ALA A 370 -6.00 -24.89 8.09
N ASP A 371 -6.94 -23.95 8.28
CA ASP A 371 -6.64 -22.52 8.35
C ASP A 371 -6.10 -22.12 9.74
N GLN A 372 -4.84 -22.48 9.97
CA GLN A 372 -4.13 -22.21 11.22
C GLN A 372 -3.98 -20.70 11.48
N VAL A 373 -4.02 -19.87 10.44
CA VAL A 373 -3.94 -18.40 10.56
C VAL A 373 -5.24 -17.88 11.14
N MET A 374 -6.38 -18.25 10.56
CA MET A 374 -7.70 -17.85 11.05
C MET A 374 -7.96 -18.34 12.48
N ILE A 375 -7.53 -19.56 12.83
CA ILE A 375 -7.64 -20.09 14.19
C ILE A 375 -6.83 -19.23 15.18
N LYS A 376 -5.62 -18.80 14.81
CA LYS A 376 -4.80 -17.92 15.66
C LYS A 376 -5.46 -16.56 15.83
N GLU A 377 -5.94 -15.95 14.75
CA GLU A 377 -6.63 -14.65 14.77
C GLU A 377 -7.90 -14.69 15.65
N LEU A 378 -8.72 -15.73 15.54
CA LEU A 378 -9.92 -15.89 16.36
C LEU A 378 -9.59 -16.14 17.84
N ARG A 379 -8.52 -16.87 18.15
CA ARG A 379 -8.04 -17.04 19.53
C ARG A 379 -7.54 -15.72 20.13
N THR A 380 -6.82 -14.92 19.36
CA THR A 380 -6.43 -13.58 19.80
C THR A 380 -7.65 -12.70 20.06
N LEU A 381 -8.63 -12.71 19.14
CA LEU A 381 -9.88 -11.97 19.30
C LEU A 381 -10.67 -12.40 20.55
N TYR A 382 -10.74 -13.71 20.81
CA TYR A 382 -11.39 -14.26 22.00
C TYR A 382 -10.75 -13.72 23.29
N ASN A 383 -9.41 -13.77 23.36
CA ASN A 383 -8.66 -13.31 24.52
C ASN A 383 -8.75 -11.80 24.70
N GLU A 384 -8.63 -11.02 23.62
CA GLU A 384 -8.81 -9.57 23.63
C GLU A 384 -10.23 -9.18 24.04
N SER A 385 -11.26 -9.88 23.54
CA SER A 385 -12.64 -9.63 23.91
C SER A 385 -12.87 -9.88 25.41
N ARG A 386 -12.30 -10.97 25.96
CA ARG A 386 -12.34 -11.24 27.40
C ARG A 386 -11.64 -10.15 28.20
N SER A 387 -10.42 -9.77 27.81
CA SER A 387 -9.64 -8.75 28.51
C SER A 387 -10.36 -7.40 28.53
N ASN A 388 -10.85 -6.95 27.37
CA ASN A 388 -11.57 -5.68 27.27
C ASN A 388 -12.92 -5.71 27.99
N SER A 389 -13.65 -6.83 27.97
CA SER A 389 -14.87 -7.00 28.77
C SER A 389 -14.59 -6.82 30.26
N CYS A 390 -13.55 -7.47 30.80
CA CYS A 390 -13.16 -7.28 32.20
C CYS A 390 -12.73 -5.83 32.50
N ALA A 391 -12.00 -5.18 31.58
CA ALA A 391 -11.57 -3.80 31.74
C ALA A 391 -12.76 -2.82 31.78
N GLU A 392 -13.74 -2.98 30.89
CA GLU A 392 -14.94 -2.13 30.89
C GLU A 392 -15.82 -2.38 32.12
N HIS A 393 -15.91 -3.63 32.59
CA HIS A 393 -16.61 -3.94 33.83
C HIS A 393 -15.97 -3.28 35.05
N ALA A 394 -14.64 -3.39 35.19
CA ALA A 394 -13.91 -2.74 36.27
C ALA A 394 -14.06 -1.22 36.23
N LYS A 395 -13.94 -0.60 35.05
CA LYS A 395 -14.17 0.84 34.87
C LYS A 395 -15.60 1.24 35.25
N GLY A 396 -16.60 0.42 34.91
CA GLY A 396 -17.99 0.64 35.28
C GLY A 396 -18.19 0.66 36.79
N ILE A 397 -17.65 -0.32 37.51
CA ILE A 397 -17.70 -0.38 38.98
C ILE A 397 -17.00 0.84 39.60
N MET A 398 -15.81 1.21 39.10
CA MET A 398 -15.10 2.40 39.59
C MET A 398 -15.89 3.70 39.41
N GLU A 399 -16.73 3.81 38.37
CA GLU A 399 -17.61 4.95 38.20
C GLU A 399 -18.82 4.92 39.13
N GLU A 400 -19.38 3.73 39.35
CA GLU A 400 -20.49 3.52 40.28
C GLU A 400 -20.07 3.82 41.73
N GLU A 401 -18.88 3.40 42.17
CA GLU A 401 -18.34 3.74 43.49
C GLU A 401 -18.06 5.24 43.65
N LYS A 402 -17.65 5.92 42.57
CA LYS A 402 -17.45 7.37 42.57
C LYS A 402 -18.76 8.15 42.43
N ALA A 403 -19.85 7.52 42.01
CA ALA A 403 -21.14 8.17 41.86
C ALA A 403 -21.66 8.79 43.16
N PRO A 404 -21.65 8.12 44.34
CA PRO A 404 -22.07 8.73 45.60
C PRO A 404 -21.14 9.86 46.05
N GLU A 405 -19.82 9.77 45.82
CA GLU A 405 -18.89 10.89 46.11
C GLU A 405 -19.15 12.09 45.20
N ASN A 406 -19.43 11.85 43.92
CA ASN A 406 -19.76 12.90 42.96
C ASN A 406 -21.13 13.52 43.24
N LEU A 407 -22.11 12.71 43.67
CA LEU A 407 -23.41 13.17 44.15
C LEU A 407 -23.25 13.99 45.44
N SER A 408 -22.48 13.51 46.41
CA SER A 408 -22.13 14.24 47.63
C SER A 408 -21.50 15.60 47.31
N LYS A 409 -20.49 15.65 46.43
CA LYS A 409 -19.88 16.91 45.97
C LYS A 409 -20.85 17.84 45.22
N LYS A 410 -21.79 17.28 44.46
CA LYS A 410 -22.82 18.07 43.77
C LYS A 410 -23.90 18.57 44.72
N ILE A 411 -24.26 17.79 45.74
CA ILE A 411 -25.26 18.14 46.76
C ILE A 411 -24.67 19.12 47.77
N SER A 412 -23.39 19.02 48.11
CA SER A 412 -22.69 20.02 48.93
C SER A 412 -22.62 21.40 48.25
N ASN A 413 -22.75 21.43 46.91
CA ASN A 413 -22.91 22.67 46.15
C ASN A 413 -24.36 23.18 46.08
N ILE A 414 -25.33 22.43 46.62
CA ILE A 414 -26.76 22.79 46.69
C ILE A 414 -27.10 23.02 48.17
N SER A 415 -26.78 24.19 48.68
CA SER A 415 -27.27 24.65 49.99
C SER A 415 -28.75 25.06 49.86
N LEU A 416 -29.60 24.51 50.73
CA LEU A 416 -31.04 24.81 50.85
C LEU A 416 -31.34 25.86 51.94
N ASN A 417 -30.35 26.66 52.33
CA ASN A 417 -30.60 27.85 53.12
C ASN A 417 -30.79 29.03 52.18
N GLY A 418 -32.00 29.57 52.11
CA GLY A 418 -32.40 30.74 51.32
C GLY A 418 -31.75 32.06 51.76
N THR A 419 -30.43 32.06 51.97
CA THR A 419 -29.57 33.24 52.13
C THR A 419 -28.26 33.10 51.36
N ASP A 420 -28.21 32.26 50.32
CA ASP A 420 -27.18 32.41 49.30
C ASP A 420 -27.55 33.61 48.43
N LYS A 421 -27.06 34.79 48.84
CA LYS A 421 -26.54 35.73 47.86
C LYS A 421 -25.65 34.89 46.97
N LYS A 422 -26.12 34.56 45.75
CA LYS A 422 -25.26 34.11 44.66
C LYS A 422 -23.98 34.91 44.82
N MET A 423 -22.84 34.25 45.04
CA MET A 423 -21.57 34.92 44.86
C MET A 423 -21.61 35.39 43.40
N GLU A 424 -21.99 36.65 43.19
CA GLU A 424 -21.94 37.29 41.89
C GLU A 424 -20.48 37.21 41.48
N LYS A 425 -20.24 36.36 40.48
CA LYS A 425 -18.94 36.24 39.84
C LYS A 425 -18.44 37.62 39.47
N LEU A 426 -17.15 37.86 39.67
CA LEU A 426 -16.49 39.11 39.31
C LEU A 426 -16.67 39.37 37.81
N LEU A 427 -16.67 40.63 37.39
CA LEU A 427 -16.87 41.00 35.98
C LEU A 427 -15.89 40.25 35.05
N MET A 428 -14.64 40.05 35.49
CA MET A 428 -13.62 39.32 34.74
C MET A 428 -13.97 37.85 34.43
N GLU A 429 -14.85 37.22 35.21
CA GLU A 429 -15.31 35.85 34.99
C GLU A 429 -16.54 35.76 34.06
N LYS A 430 -17.07 36.91 33.61
CA LYS A 430 -18.29 37.04 32.79
C LYS A 430 -18.09 38.00 31.61
N LEU A 431 -16.88 38.10 31.05
CA LEU A 431 -16.61 38.98 29.90
C LEU A 431 -17.47 38.65 28.66
N ASP A 432 -17.96 37.41 28.57
CA ASP A 432 -18.76 36.92 27.44
C ASP A 432 -20.26 37.29 27.56
N THR A 433 -20.70 37.84 28.69
CA THR A 433 -22.12 38.14 28.95
C THR A 433 -22.26 39.55 29.51
N TYR A 434 -23.08 40.40 28.88
CA TYR A 434 -23.27 41.77 29.36
C TYR A 434 -24.17 41.79 30.62
N GLU A 435 -23.57 41.98 31.79
CA GLU A 435 -24.25 42.25 33.07
C GLU A 435 -23.62 43.49 33.73
N SER A 436 -24.45 44.40 34.27
CA SER A 436 -23.97 45.66 34.87
C SER A 436 -23.28 45.42 36.21
N ALA A 437 -21.95 45.58 36.25
CA ALA A 437 -21.14 45.38 37.45
C ALA A 437 -21.27 46.50 38.51
N VAL A 438 -22.00 47.58 38.20
CA VAL A 438 -22.12 48.79 39.04
C VAL A 438 -23.49 48.87 39.75
N GLY A 439 -24.41 47.92 39.50
CA GLY A 439 -25.75 47.93 40.08
C GLY A 439 -26.64 49.07 39.55
N GLU A 440 -27.89 49.13 40.01
CA GLU A 440 -28.84 50.18 39.62
C GLU A 440 -28.48 51.55 40.23
N ALA A 441 -28.82 52.64 39.53
CA ALA A 441 -28.36 54.02 39.79
C ALA A 441 -28.67 54.60 41.20
N ASN A 442 -29.43 53.89 42.04
CA ASN A 442 -29.81 54.32 43.39
C ASN A 442 -29.29 53.42 44.53
N MET A 443 -28.47 52.41 44.23
CA MET A 443 -27.87 51.57 45.27
C MET A 443 -26.37 51.89 45.42
N LYS A 444 -25.93 52.28 46.62
CA LYS A 444 -24.49 52.41 46.95
C LYS A 444 -23.86 51.02 47.11
N VAL A 445 -23.79 50.24 46.04
CA VAL A 445 -23.12 48.93 46.01
C VAL A 445 -21.70 49.15 45.51
N VAL A 446 -20.70 48.65 46.24
CA VAL A 446 -19.30 48.70 45.82
C VAL A 446 -19.13 47.81 44.58
N PRO A 447 -18.68 48.35 43.44
CA PRO A 447 -18.56 47.57 42.20
C PRO A 447 -17.52 46.47 42.36
N ARG A 448 -17.92 45.22 42.10
CA ARG A 448 -17.08 44.02 42.26
C ARG A 448 -16.48 43.61 40.91
N ILE A 449 -15.52 44.41 40.44
CA ILE A 449 -14.88 44.22 39.14
C ILE A 449 -13.85 43.08 39.19
N GLU A 450 -12.95 43.12 40.17
CA GLU A 450 -11.85 42.18 40.34
C GLU A 450 -11.48 42.07 41.82
N THR A 451 -10.87 40.95 42.23
CA THR A 451 -10.34 40.77 43.58
C THR A 451 -9.06 41.58 43.78
N PHE A 452 -9.02 42.39 44.84
CA PHE A 452 -7.81 43.13 45.22
C PHE A 452 -7.42 42.83 46.68
N PRO A 453 -6.14 42.48 46.96
CA PRO A 453 -5.05 42.30 46.00
C PRO A 453 -5.22 41.03 45.14
N PRO A 454 -4.77 41.04 43.87
CA PRO A 454 -4.90 39.88 42.99
C PRO A 454 -4.10 38.69 43.54
N ALA A 455 -4.65 37.48 43.39
CA ALA A 455 -3.98 36.26 43.80
C ALA A 455 -2.70 36.05 42.98
N PHE A 456 -1.61 35.61 43.63
CA PHE A 456 -0.37 35.25 42.94
C PHE A 456 -0.63 34.10 41.98
N GLN A 457 -0.40 34.34 40.68
CA GLN A 457 -0.48 33.31 39.66
C GLN A 457 0.92 32.78 39.32
N PRO A 458 1.09 31.46 39.18
CA PRO A 458 2.35 30.90 38.71
C PRO A 458 2.56 31.30 37.24
N VAL A 459 3.49 32.21 37.00
CA VAL A 459 3.91 32.54 35.64
C VAL A 459 4.83 31.41 35.16
N PRO A 460 4.50 30.70 34.07
CA PRO A 460 5.42 29.72 33.51
C PRO A 460 6.70 30.46 33.12
N ARG A 461 7.85 30.00 33.62
CA ARG A 461 9.13 30.54 33.16
C ARG A 461 9.22 30.27 31.66
N ASN A 462 9.61 31.30 30.89
CA ASN A 462 9.90 31.12 29.48
C ASN A 462 10.79 29.88 29.31
N PRO A 463 10.49 28.98 28.36
CA PRO A 463 11.32 27.82 28.12
C PRO A 463 12.75 28.30 27.87
N ILE A 464 13.73 27.54 28.37
CA ILE A 464 15.13 27.84 28.13
C ILE A 464 15.37 27.60 26.63
N VAL A 465 15.37 28.68 25.86
CA VAL A 465 15.76 28.67 24.45
C VAL A 465 17.26 28.91 24.42
N LEU A 466 18.02 27.84 24.13
CA LEU A 466 19.45 27.93 23.89
C LEU A 466 19.65 28.24 22.40
N ASP A 467 20.36 29.31 22.09
CA ASP A 467 20.80 29.60 20.73
C ASP A 467 21.97 28.68 20.35
N LEU A 468 21.63 27.48 19.88
CA LEU A 468 22.61 26.52 19.38
C LEU A 468 23.22 26.96 18.04
N ALA A 469 22.58 27.90 17.31
CA ALA A 469 23.09 28.38 16.04
C ALA A 469 24.32 29.26 16.23
N TYR A 470 24.40 30.00 17.34
CA TYR A 470 25.61 30.76 17.70
C TYR A 470 26.86 29.86 17.83
N ASN A 471 26.72 28.64 18.36
CA ASN A 471 27.82 27.68 18.48
C ASN A 471 28.27 27.09 17.14
N LEU A 472 27.47 27.25 16.08
CA LEU A 472 27.78 26.78 14.73
C LEU A 472 28.43 27.87 13.86
N ILE A 473 28.60 29.08 14.39
CA ILE A 473 29.33 30.16 13.71
C ILE A 473 30.83 29.94 13.92
N GLU A 474 31.42 29.11 13.08
CA GLU A 474 32.87 28.97 12.99
C GLU A 474 33.46 29.97 11.99
N PHE A 475 34.65 30.48 12.28
CA PHE A 475 35.37 31.27 11.29
C PHE A 475 35.70 30.41 10.07
N PRO A 476 35.58 30.94 8.84
CA PRO A 476 35.99 30.20 7.66
C PRO A 476 37.49 29.86 7.76
N SER A 477 37.87 28.65 7.33
CA SER A 477 39.29 28.25 7.30
C SER A 477 40.12 29.27 6.51
N LEU A 478 41.12 29.83 7.20
CA LEU A 478 42.06 30.79 6.62
C LEU A 478 43.30 30.10 6.05
N ASP A 479 43.34 28.77 5.99
CA ASP A 479 44.50 28.00 5.50
C ASP A 479 44.90 28.39 4.08
N SER A 480 43.92 28.78 3.25
CA SER A 480 44.16 29.28 1.89
C SER A 480 44.82 30.66 1.83
N ARG A 481 44.74 31.44 2.91
CA ARG A 481 45.32 32.79 3.04
C ARG A 481 46.60 32.81 3.86
N MET A 482 46.93 31.72 4.54
CA MET A 482 48.21 31.55 5.21
C MET A 482 49.32 31.42 4.16
N LYS A 483 50.42 32.18 4.33
CA LYS A 483 51.61 31.96 3.52
C LYS A 483 52.10 30.53 3.78
N LYS A 484 52.16 29.71 2.72
CA LYS A 484 52.82 28.40 2.80
C LYS A 484 54.27 28.64 3.17
N ASP A 485 54.67 28.25 4.38
CA ASP A 485 56.09 28.19 4.73
C ASP A 485 56.77 27.22 3.77
N LYS A 486 57.56 27.76 2.85
CA LYS A 486 58.51 26.97 2.07
C LYS A 486 59.61 26.52 3.04
N LYS A 487 59.39 25.44 3.77
CA LYS A 487 60.47 24.76 4.47
C LYS A 487 61.41 24.16 3.41
N GLY A 488 62.57 24.79 3.26
CA GLY A 488 63.66 24.28 2.44
C GLY A 488 64.15 22.93 2.95
N PHE A 489 64.76 22.16 2.05
CA PHE A 489 65.16 20.75 2.20
C PHE A 489 66.10 20.44 3.39
N ILE A 490 66.52 21.44 4.17
CA ILE A 490 67.49 21.31 5.27
C ILE A 490 66.81 21.16 6.65
N SER A 491 65.51 21.42 6.79
CA SER A 491 64.80 21.26 8.08
C SER A 491 64.36 19.83 8.41
N ARG A 492 64.94 18.80 7.77
CA ARG A 492 64.56 17.38 7.96
C ARG A 492 65.64 16.55 8.68
N PHE A 493 66.75 17.17 9.10
CA PHE A 493 67.85 16.51 9.81
C PHE A 493 67.96 16.88 11.28
N TRP A 494 67.17 17.83 11.78
CA TRP A 494 66.96 18.06 13.22
C TRP A 494 65.49 18.45 13.42
N GLY A 495 64.66 17.44 13.74
CA GLY A 495 63.22 17.58 14.02
C GLY A 495 62.33 17.07 12.90
#